data_AF-A0A7C8A9H3-F1
#
_entry.id   AF-A0A7C8A9H3-F1
#
_cell.length_a   1.000
_cell.length_b   1.000
_cell.length_c   1.000
_cell.angle_alpha   90.00
_cell.angle_beta   90.00
_cell.angle_gamma   90.00
#
_symmetry.space_group_name_H-M   'P 1'
#
loop_
_entity.id
_entity.type
_entity.pdbx_description
1 polymer ?
#
loop_
_entity_poly.entity_id
_entity_poly.type
_entity_poly.pdbx_seq_one_letter_code
_entity_poly.pdbx_strand_id
1 'polypeptide(L)' 'AVKAALDINPKIAIPMHYGAIIGTEEDAKAFKEALKGKIDVVILKQSE' A
#
# COMPACT_ATOMS: atom_id res chain seq x y z
N ALA A 1 6.00 4.81 3.99
CA ALA A 1 5.59 3.45 3.57
C ALA A 1 6.50 2.85 2.49
N VAL A 2 6.71 3.52 1.34
CA VAL A 2 7.45 2.96 0.17
C VAL A 2 8.84 2.43 0.53
N LYS A 3 9.66 3.23 1.21
CA LYS A 3 11.02 2.82 1.61
C LYS A 3 11.02 1.54 2.44
N ALA A 4 10.14 1.45 3.44
CA ALA A 4 10.03 0.27 4.28
C ALA A 4 9.62 -0.98 3.48
N ALA A 5 8.71 -0.83 2.52
CA ALA A 5 8.33 -1.94 1.65
C ALA A 5 9.51 -2.44 0.81
N LEU A 6 10.32 -1.54 0.25
CA LEU A 6 11.53 -1.91 -0.50
C LEU A 6 12.59 -2.57 0.38
N ASP A 7 12.79 -2.07 1.60
CA ASP A 7 13.76 -2.63 2.54
C ASP A 7 13.36 -4.05 3.01
N ILE A 8 12.05 -4.31 3.17
CA ILE A 8 11.51 -5.63 3.55
C ILE A 8 11.44 -6.58 2.34
N ASN A 9 11.20 -6.03 1.14
CA ASN A 9 11.02 -6.75 -0.12
C ASN A 9 10.03 -7.94 -0.04
N PRO A 10 8.78 -7.74 0.43
CA PRO A 10 7.80 -8.80 0.51
C PRO A 10 7.29 -9.20 -0.89
N LYS A 11 6.71 -10.39 -1.01
CA LYS A 11 6.01 -10.81 -2.23
C LYS A 11 4.77 -9.95 -2.50
N ILE A 12 4.02 -9.63 -1.44
CA ILE A 12 2.79 -8.85 -1.49
C ILE A 12 2.80 -7.83 -0.34
N ALA A 13 2.40 -6.59 -0.61
CA ALA A 13 2.15 -5.56 0.40
C ALA A 13 0.67 -5.11 0.35
N ILE A 14 0.05 -4.98 1.53
CA ILE A 14 -1.33 -4.50 1.69
C ILE A 14 -1.30 -3.24 2.56
N PRO A 15 -1.57 -2.04 2.01
CA PRO A 15 -1.73 -0.84 2.83
C PRO A 15 -3.00 -0.97 3.68
N MET A 16 -2.95 -0.50 4.93
CA MET A 16 -4.02 -0.73 5.91
C MET A 16 -4.49 0.54 6.63
N HIS A 17 -3.62 1.55 6.75
CA HIS A 17 -3.92 2.80 7.43
C HIS A 17 -4.22 3.89 6.39
N TYR A 18 -5.35 3.77 5.69
CA TYR A 18 -5.87 4.79 4.78
C TYR A 18 -7.41 4.82 4.83
N GLY A 19 -8.02 5.97 4.52
CA GLY A 19 -9.47 6.12 4.37
C GLY A 19 -10.29 6.22 5.66
N ALA A 20 -9.82 5.66 6.78
CA ALA A 20 -10.56 5.65 8.05
C ALA A 20 -9.96 6.53 9.15
N ILE A 21 -8.63 6.63 9.25
CA ILE A 21 -7.95 7.29 10.39
C ILE A 21 -6.94 8.34 9.90
N ILE A 22 -5.98 7.94 9.05
CA ILE A 22 -4.98 8.82 8.42
C ILE A 22 -4.81 8.37 6.97
N GLY A 23 -4.56 9.31 6.07
CA GLY A 23 -4.37 9.05 4.63
C GLY A 23 -5.68 8.76 3.90
N THR A 24 -5.65 8.82 2.58
CA THR A 24 -6.82 8.64 1.71
C THR A 24 -6.68 7.40 0.82
N GLU A 25 -7.76 7.01 0.13
CA GLU A 25 -7.67 5.94 -0.87
C GLU A 25 -6.64 6.26 -1.98
N GLU A 26 -6.45 7.54 -2.30
CA GLU A 26 -5.44 8.03 -3.23
C GLU A 26 -4.02 7.76 -2.73
N ASP A 27 -3.76 7.87 -1.43
CA ASP A 27 -2.45 7.50 -0.86
C ASP A 27 -2.15 6.01 -1.06
N ALA A 28 -3.16 5.14 -0.91
CA ALA A 28 -3.00 3.71 -1.18
C ALA A 28 -2.72 3.44 -2.67
N LYS A 29 -3.38 4.16 -3.58
CA LYS A 29 -3.13 4.09 -5.03
C LYS A 29 -1.73 4.60 -5.37
N ALA A 30 -1.30 5.71 -4.78
CA ALA A 30 0.05 6.25 -4.96
C ALA A 30 1.13 5.29 -4.44
N PHE A 31 0.88 4.64 -3.30
CA PHE A 31 1.76 3.61 -2.75
C PHE A 31 1.90 2.41 -3.70
N LYS A 32 0.79 1.94 -4.28
CA LYS A 32 0.79 0.87 -5.29
C LYS A 32 1.59 1.25 -6.54
N GLU A 33 1.37 2.45 -7.08
CA GLU A 33 2.09 2.92 -8.27
C GLU A 33 3.59 3.08 -7.99
N ALA A 34 3.99 3.59 -6.82
CA ALA A 34 5.39 3.77 -6.46
C ALA A 34 6.18 2.44 -6.36
N LEU A 35 5.50 1.31 -6.17
CA LEU A 35 6.09 -0.02 -6.05
C LEU A 35 5.88 -0.91 -7.27
N LYS A 36 5.23 -0.39 -8.31
CA LYS A 36 4.93 -1.13 -9.54
C LYS A 36 6.20 -1.71 -10.16
N GLY A 37 6.14 -3.00 -10.50
CA GLY A 37 7.28 -3.75 -11.06
C GLY A 37 8.35 -4.13 -10.04
N LYS A 38 8.19 -3.79 -8.76
CA LYS A 38 9.11 -4.15 -7.67
C LYS A 38 8.44 -5.07 -6.65
N ILE A 39 7.27 -4.67 -6.16
CA ILE A 39 6.48 -5.40 -5.16
C ILE A 39 5.02 -5.42 -5.64
N ASP A 40 4.35 -6.56 -5.50
CA ASP A 40 2.91 -6.62 -5.78
C ASP A 40 2.13 -5.97 -4.64
N VAL A 41 1.23 -5.06 -4.98
CA VAL A 41 0.46 -4.29 -3.99
C VAL A 41 -1.03 -4.52 -4.21
N VAL A 42 -1.69 -5.01 -3.17
CA VAL A 42 -3.12 -5.30 -3.16
C VAL A 42 -3.80 -4.32 -2.20
N ILE A 43 -4.72 -3.53 -2.74
CA ILE A 43 -5.51 -2.56 -1.99
C ILE A 43 -6.82 -3.25 -1.60
N LEU A 44 -7.02 -3.50 -0.31
CA LEU A 44 -8.23 -4.14 0.23
C LEU A 44 -9.12 -3.08 0.87
N LYS A 45 -10.41 -3.06 0.50
CA LYS A 45 -11.38 -2.23 1.22
C LYS A 45 -11.64 -2.83 2.59
N GLN A 46 -11.79 -1.96 3.58
CA GLN A 46 -12.20 -2.37 4.92
C GLN A 46 -13.58 -3.03 4.80
N SER A 47 -13.72 -4.23 5.36
CA SER A 47 -15.02 -4.90 5.48
C SER A 47 -15.86 -4.16 6.53
N GLU A 48 -17.16 -4.01 6.28
CA GLU A 48 -18.12 -3.54 7.29
C GLU A 48 -18.21 -4.50 8.48
#